data_AF-A0A2U2HMA7-F1
#
_entry.id   AF-A0A2U2HMA7-F1
#
_cell.length_a   1.000
_cell.length_b   1.000
_cell.length_c   1.000
_cell.angle_alpha   90.00
_cell.angle_beta   90.00
_cell.angle_gamma   90.00
#
_symmetry.space_group_name_H-M   'P 1'
#
loop_
_entity.id
_entity.type
_entity.pdbx_description
1 polymer ?
#
loop_
_entity_poly.entity_id
_entity_poly.type
_entity_poly.pdbx_seq_one_letter_code
_entity_poly.pdbx_strand_id
1 'polypeptide(L)'
;MKISHIAIATALSVAAGLACAQAPGASCDTKSSATQRVARFDADMNDLRAAQKQRETVVQKQMDDIGNRMVASKRWTKAQRGSFLVNVMGEPAIAKFESDKMAMFGKFMEAGPAFEKSKKQGDPTKACAAANSMYSMLEQIGKINDQEYALMLESMQKAESGKK
;
A
#
# COMPACT_ATOMS: atom_id res chain seq x y z
N MET A 1 14.93 29.90 3.13
CA MET A 1 13.62 29.63 2.48
C MET A 1 12.95 28.47 3.23
N LYS A 2 11.82 28.71 3.89
CA LYS A 2 11.01 27.67 4.52
C LYS A 2 10.25 26.93 3.41
N ILE A 3 10.64 25.69 3.09
CA ILE A 3 9.83 24.80 2.27
C ILE A 3 8.67 24.37 3.17
N SER A 4 7.53 25.01 2.96
CA SER A 4 6.29 24.81 3.70
C SER A 4 5.80 23.38 3.57
N HIS A 5 5.24 22.87 4.66
CA HIS A 5 4.65 21.54 4.86
C HIS A 5 3.40 21.25 4.00
N ILE A 6 3.30 21.83 2.79
CA ILE A 6 2.09 21.88 1.96
C ILE A 6 2.17 20.96 0.73
N ALA A 7 3.37 20.52 0.32
CA ALA A 7 3.52 19.72 -0.90
C ALA A 7 3.15 18.23 -0.77
N ILE A 8 3.10 17.68 0.46
CA ILE A 8 2.80 16.25 0.66
C ILE A 8 1.27 16.02 0.67
N ALA A 9 0.49 16.98 1.16
CA ALA A 9 -0.97 16.86 1.25
C ALA A 9 -1.67 16.92 -0.11
N THR A 10 -1.09 17.64 -1.09
CA THR A 10 -1.71 17.87 -2.41
C THR A 10 -1.53 16.72 -3.40
N ALA A 11 -0.52 15.87 -3.21
CA ALA A 11 -0.35 14.68 -4.05
C ALA A 11 -1.33 13.55 -3.69
N LEU A 12 -1.85 13.53 -2.45
CA LEU A 12 -2.79 12.51 -1.97
C LEU A 12 -4.25 12.79 -2.36
N SER A 13 -4.59 14.02 -2.74
CA SER A 13 -5.99 14.46 -2.94
C SER A 13 -6.58 14.10 -4.31
N VAL A 14 -5.77 13.64 -5.27
CA VAL A 14 -6.21 13.39 -6.66
C VAL A 14 -6.72 11.96 -6.88
N ALA A 15 -6.65 11.09 -5.87
CA ALA A 15 -7.11 9.70 -5.96
C ALA A 15 -8.58 9.48 -5.53
N ALA A 16 -9.33 10.53 -5.18
CA ALA A 16 -10.69 10.42 -4.64
C ALA A 16 -11.80 10.27 -5.70
N GLY A 17 -11.46 9.95 -6.94
CA GLY A 17 -12.39 9.93 -8.07
C GLY A 17 -12.51 8.57 -8.74
N LEU A 18 -12.98 7.52 -8.06
CA LEU A 18 -13.50 6.32 -8.71
C LEU A 18 -14.64 5.68 -7.89
N ALA A 19 -15.85 5.83 -8.44
CA ALA A 19 -17.05 4.99 -8.31
C ALA A 19 -17.60 4.65 -6.92
N CYS A 20 -18.88 4.29 -6.86
CA CYS A 20 -19.57 3.81 -5.66
C CYS A 20 -18.95 2.48 -5.14
N ALA A 21 -17.78 2.55 -4.51
CA ALA A 21 -17.27 1.50 -3.66
C ALA A 21 -18.24 1.39 -2.47
N GLN A 22 -18.87 0.23 -2.29
CA GLN A 22 -19.49 -0.07 -1.00
C GLN A 22 -18.37 0.01 0.02
N ALA A 23 -18.60 0.73 1.12
CA ALA A 23 -17.57 0.99 2.10
C ALA A 23 -16.89 -0.33 2.54
N PRO A 24 -15.55 -0.34 2.69
CA PRO A 24 -14.84 -1.44 3.32
C PRO A 24 -15.55 -1.86 4.62
N GLY A 25 -15.93 -3.13 4.73
CA GLY A 25 -16.70 -3.62 5.89
C GLY A 25 -18.22 -3.68 5.67
N ALA A 26 -18.69 -3.86 4.44
CA ALA A 26 -20.12 -4.10 4.18
C ALA A 26 -20.65 -5.25 5.06
N SER A 27 -21.83 -5.01 5.64
CA SER A 27 -22.51 -5.95 6.54
C SER A 27 -22.75 -7.31 5.87
N CYS A 28 -22.38 -8.39 6.57
CA CYS A 28 -22.70 -9.76 6.19
C CYS A 28 -23.98 -10.27 6.87
N ASP A 29 -24.75 -9.39 7.52
CA ASP A 29 -25.83 -9.76 8.45
C ASP A 29 -27.08 -10.29 7.72
N THR A 30 -27.22 -10.00 6.43
CA THR A 30 -28.31 -10.53 5.60
C THR A 30 -27.76 -11.29 4.41
N LYS A 31 -28.53 -12.28 3.93
CA LYS A 31 -28.18 -13.02 2.70
C LYS A 31 -28.00 -12.08 1.50
N SER A 32 -28.83 -11.04 1.40
CA SER A 32 -28.79 -10.07 0.30
C SER A 32 -27.50 -9.24 0.32
N SER A 33 -27.18 -8.61 1.47
CA SER A 33 -25.97 -7.81 1.62
C SER A 33 -24.70 -8.66 1.47
N ALA A 34 -24.71 -9.88 2.00
CA ALA A 34 -23.62 -10.84 1.83
C ALA A 34 -23.41 -11.22 0.35
N THR A 35 -24.48 -11.47 -0.39
CA THR A 35 -24.40 -11.79 -1.84
C THR A 35 -23.82 -10.62 -2.64
N GLN A 36 -24.26 -9.40 -2.37
CA GLN A 36 -23.72 -8.21 -3.03
C GLN A 36 -22.23 -8.01 -2.73
N ARG A 37 -21.82 -8.20 -1.47
CA ARG A 37 -20.42 -8.10 -1.07
C ARG A 37 -19.53 -9.13 -1.77
N VAL A 38 -19.99 -10.38 -1.87
CA VAL A 38 -19.28 -11.45 -2.58
C VAL A 38 -19.17 -11.14 -4.07
N ALA A 39 -20.25 -10.65 -4.70
CA ALA A 39 -20.26 -10.31 -6.12
C ALA A 39 -19.32 -9.14 -6.46
N ARG A 40 -19.11 -8.21 -5.52
CA ARG A 40 -18.20 -7.07 -5.69
C ARG A 40 -16.76 -7.34 -5.29
N PHE A 41 -16.49 -8.44 -4.58
CA PHE A 41 -15.18 -8.71 -3.99
C PHE A 41 -14.02 -8.58 -4.97
N ASP A 42 -14.13 -9.19 -6.15
CA ASP A 42 -13.05 -9.15 -7.14
C ASP A 42 -12.79 -7.73 -7.66
N ALA A 43 -13.84 -6.91 -7.83
CA ALA A 43 -13.72 -5.52 -8.23
C ALA A 43 -13.05 -4.68 -7.12
N ASP A 44 -13.54 -4.79 -5.88
CA ASP A 44 -12.97 -4.05 -4.74
C ASP A 44 -11.48 -4.38 -4.52
N MET A 45 -11.12 -5.65 -4.72
CA MET A 45 -9.74 -6.13 -4.62
C MET A 45 -8.85 -5.56 -5.73
N ASN A 46 -9.37 -5.45 -6.95
CA ASN A 46 -8.65 -4.85 -8.06
C ASN A 46 -8.47 -3.34 -7.88
N ASP A 47 -9.49 -2.63 -7.39
CA ASP A 47 -9.42 -1.21 -7.09
C ASP A 47 -8.37 -0.94 -6.00
N LEU A 48 -8.36 -1.75 -4.94
CA LEU A 48 -7.36 -1.63 -3.87
C LEU A 48 -5.94 -1.85 -4.38
N ARG A 49 -5.71 -2.88 -5.22
CA ARG A 49 -4.40 -3.14 -5.84
C ARG A 49 -3.98 -2.02 -6.78
N ALA A 50 -4.91 -1.48 -7.58
CA ALA A 50 -4.64 -0.36 -8.49
C ALA A 50 -4.22 0.89 -7.70
N ALA A 51 -4.93 1.20 -6.61
CA ALA A 51 -4.61 2.30 -5.72
C ALA A 51 -3.23 2.13 -5.06
N GLN A 52 -2.89 0.91 -4.60
CA GLN A 52 -1.56 0.60 -4.05
C GLN A 52 -0.45 0.79 -5.10
N LYS A 53 -0.64 0.27 -6.32
CA LYS A 53 0.33 0.43 -7.42
C LYS A 53 0.53 1.90 -7.80
N GLN A 54 -0.53 2.70 -7.80
CA GLN A 54 -0.43 4.13 -8.07
C GLN A 54 0.38 4.84 -6.99
N ARG A 55 0.16 4.51 -5.71
CA ARG A 55 0.94 5.06 -4.58
C ARG A 55 2.43 4.71 -4.70
N GLU A 56 2.74 3.43 -4.95
CA GLU A 56 4.11 2.97 -5.19
C GLU A 56 4.79 3.74 -6.32
N THR A 57 4.09 3.94 -7.44
CA THR A 57 4.61 4.70 -8.60
C THR A 57 4.95 6.14 -8.22
N VAL A 58 4.08 6.80 -7.44
CA VAL A 58 4.31 8.19 -6.99
C VAL A 58 5.54 8.26 -6.07
N VAL A 59 5.65 7.35 -5.11
CA VAL A 59 6.76 7.30 -4.15
C VAL A 59 8.07 7.01 -4.87
N GLN A 60 8.09 6.02 -5.77
CA GLN A 60 9.27 5.68 -6.58
C GLN A 60 9.76 6.89 -7.37
N LYS A 61 8.84 7.61 -8.02
CA LYS A 61 9.18 8.84 -8.74
C LYS A 61 9.77 9.92 -7.81
N GLN A 62 9.19 10.12 -6.62
CA GLN A 62 9.72 11.09 -5.66
C GLN A 62 11.14 10.72 -5.19
N MET A 63 11.40 9.45 -4.89
CA MET A 63 12.74 8.96 -4.54
C MET A 63 13.72 9.17 -5.70
N ASP A 64 13.31 8.83 -6.93
CA ASP A 64 14.14 9.04 -8.11
C ASP A 64 14.46 10.52 -8.35
N ASP A 65 13.49 11.41 -8.18
CA ASP A 65 13.67 12.85 -8.32
C ASP A 65 14.65 13.40 -7.28
N ILE A 66 14.54 12.99 -6.01
CA ILE A 66 15.51 13.37 -4.96
C ILE A 66 16.92 12.86 -5.32
N GLY A 67 17.03 11.58 -5.68
CA GLY A 67 18.30 10.96 -6.05
C GLY A 67 18.95 11.65 -7.26
N ASN A 68 18.15 12.02 -8.27
CA ASN A 68 18.62 12.76 -9.44
C ASN A 68 19.10 14.17 -9.09
N ARG A 69 18.40 14.90 -8.21
CA ARG A 69 18.85 16.23 -7.73
C ARG A 69 20.15 16.14 -6.94
N MET A 70 20.32 15.12 -6.12
CA MET A 70 21.57 14.86 -5.39
C MET A 70 22.76 14.61 -6.32
N VAL A 71 22.53 13.87 -7.42
CA VAL A 71 23.56 13.65 -8.45
C VAL A 71 23.85 14.92 -9.25
N ALA A 72 22.81 15.65 -9.67
CA ALA A 72 22.95 16.90 -10.42
C ALA A 72 23.71 17.98 -9.62
N SER A 73 23.50 18.03 -8.30
CA SER A 73 24.22 18.92 -7.38
C SER A 73 25.62 18.42 -7.01
N LYS A 74 26.10 17.30 -7.60
CA LYS A 74 27.39 16.65 -7.32
C LYS A 74 27.58 16.22 -5.87
N ARG A 75 26.50 16.12 -5.08
CA ARG A 75 26.54 15.63 -3.70
C ARG A 75 26.64 14.11 -3.65
N TRP A 76 26.05 13.44 -4.64
CA TRP A 76 26.18 12.01 -4.87
C TRP A 76 26.73 11.72 -6.27
N THR A 77 27.40 10.58 -6.40
CA THR A 77 27.62 9.91 -7.69
C THR A 77 26.41 9.04 -8.05
N LYS A 78 26.31 8.62 -9.32
CA LYS A 78 25.29 7.64 -9.73
C LYS A 78 25.37 6.32 -8.93
N ALA A 79 26.60 5.89 -8.59
CA ALA A 79 26.82 4.71 -7.77
C ALA A 79 26.28 4.91 -6.34
N GLN A 80 26.54 6.06 -5.72
CA GLN A 80 26.02 6.38 -4.39
C GLN A 80 24.49 6.45 -4.35
N ARG A 81 23.83 6.97 -5.39
CA ARG A 81 22.36 6.90 -5.51
C ARG A 81 21.88 5.44 -5.50
N GLY A 82 22.50 4.58 -6.30
CA GLY A 82 22.13 3.16 -6.36
C GLY A 82 22.32 2.45 -5.02
N SER A 83 23.47 2.65 -4.37
CA SER A 83 23.77 2.06 -3.07
C SER A 83 22.89 2.60 -1.95
N PHE A 84 22.49 3.87 -1.99
CA PHE A 84 21.65 4.46 -0.94
C PHE A 84 20.29 3.77 -0.86
N LEU A 85 19.62 3.54 -2.00
CA LEU A 85 18.32 2.86 -2.02
C LEU A 85 18.43 1.44 -1.46
N VAL A 86 19.49 0.70 -1.82
CA VAL A 86 19.76 -0.64 -1.27
C VAL A 86 20.00 -0.58 0.24
N ASN A 87 20.75 0.40 0.72
CA ASN A 87 21.05 0.56 2.14
C ASN A 87 19.80 0.90 2.96
N VAL A 88 18.94 1.80 2.46
CA VAL A 88 17.68 2.16 3.11
C VAL A 88 16.75 0.95 3.19
N MET A 89 16.62 0.17 2.12
CA MET A 89 15.84 -1.08 2.14
C MET A 89 16.40 -2.11 3.13
N GLY A 90 17.70 -2.05 3.43
CA GLY A 90 18.37 -2.90 4.42
C GLY A 90 18.27 -2.40 5.87
N GLU A 91 17.67 -1.25 6.13
CA GLU A 91 17.53 -0.73 7.50
C GLU A 91 16.59 -1.64 8.33
N PRO A 92 16.92 -1.95 9.60
CA PRO A 92 16.10 -2.85 10.43
C PRO A 92 14.63 -2.44 10.55
N ALA A 93 14.34 -1.13 10.53
CA ALA A 93 12.99 -0.61 10.55
C ALA A 93 12.20 -0.98 9.27
N ILE A 94 12.87 -0.95 8.11
CA ILE A 94 12.28 -1.33 6.82
C ILE A 94 12.12 -2.86 6.72
N ALA A 95 13.13 -3.62 7.15
CA ALA A 95 13.07 -5.08 7.21
C ALA A 95 11.92 -5.61 8.08
N LYS A 96 11.55 -4.89 9.14
CA LYS A 96 10.39 -5.24 9.97
C LYS A 96 9.08 -5.14 9.18
N PHE A 97 8.91 -4.14 8.31
CA PHE A 97 7.71 -4.02 7.48
C PHE A 97 7.57 -5.20 6.53
N GLU A 98 8.67 -5.63 5.90
CA GLU A 98 8.66 -6.84 5.04
C GLU A 98 8.19 -8.08 5.80
N SER A 99 8.68 -8.29 7.02
CA SER A 99 8.22 -9.39 7.87
C SER A 99 6.71 -9.29 8.20
N ASP A 100 6.24 -8.10 8.58
CA ASP A 100 4.83 -7.87 8.92
C ASP A 100 3.91 -8.11 7.69
N LYS A 101 4.35 -7.65 6.50
CA LYS A 101 3.65 -7.88 5.23
C LYS A 101 3.58 -9.36 4.87
N MET A 102 4.69 -10.09 4.98
CA MET A 102 4.74 -11.52 4.68
C MET A 102 3.82 -12.34 5.59
N ALA A 103 3.75 -12.00 6.88
CA ALA A 103 2.84 -12.64 7.81
C ALA A 103 1.36 -12.41 7.43
N MET A 104 1.00 -11.20 6.99
CA MET A 104 -0.35 -10.91 6.50
C MET A 104 -0.65 -11.57 5.16
N PHE A 105 0.33 -11.64 4.26
CA PHE A 105 0.18 -12.30 2.97
C PHE A 105 -0.05 -13.81 3.15
N GLY A 106 0.62 -14.46 4.10
CA GLY A 106 0.36 -15.85 4.46
C GLY A 106 -1.11 -16.08 4.84
N LYS A 107 -1.64 -15.26 5.77
CA LYS A 107 -3.05 -15.31 6.18
C LYS A 107 -4.02 -15.02 5.03
N PHE A 108 -3.65 -14.10 4.14
CA PHE A 108 -4.43 -13.80 2.94
C PHE A 108 -4.53 -15.02 2.01
N MET A 109 -3.42 -15.71 1.77
CA MET A 109 -3.36 -16.91 0.94
C MET A 109 -4.16 -18.07 1.53
N GLU A 110 -4.22 -18.19 2.87
CA GLU A 110 -5.07 -19.17 3.56
C GLU A 110 -6.57 -18.86 3.46
N ALA A 111 -6.95 -17.58 3.45
CA ALA A 111 -8.34 -17.14 3.38
C ALA A 111 -8.97 -17.32 1.98
N GLY A 112 -8.16 -17.27 0.91
CA GLY A 112 -8.62 -17.45 -0.48
C GLY A 112 -9.36 -18.78 -0.73
N PRO A 113 -8.79 -19.94 -0.37
CA PRO A 113 -9.48 -21.22 -0.47
C PRO A 113 -10.79 -21.29 0.33
N ALA A 114 -10.86 -20.65 1.51
CA ALA A 114 -12.07 -20.61 2.33
C ALA A 114 -13.19 -19.78 1.67
N PHE A 115 -12.82 -18.65 1.05
CA PHE A 115 -13.74 -17.83 0.25
C PHE A 115 -14.32 -18.63 -0.93
N GLU A 116 -13.46 -19.27 -1.72
CA GLU A 116 -13.87 -20.04 -2.90
C GLU A 116 -14.70 -21.28 -2.54
N LYS A 117 -14.36 -21.97 -1.44
CA LYS A 117 -15.17 -23.07 -0.92
C LYS A 117 -16.57 -22.60 -0.53
N SER A 118 -16.67 -21.48 0.19
CA SER A 118 -17.95 -20.94 0.65
C SER A 118 -18.84 -20.48 -0.52
N LYS A 119 -18.24 -19.88 -1.56
CA LYS A 119 -18.92 -19.55 -2.82
C LYS A 119 -19.53 -20.78 -3.48
N LYS A 120 -18.74 -21.85 -3.63
CA LYS A 120 -19.20 -23.12 -4.24
C LYS A 120 -20.30 -23.81 -3.44
N GLN A 121 -20.31 -23.65 -2.12
CA GLN A 121 -21.33 -24.21 -1.23
C GLN A 121 -22.63 -23.39 -1.20
N GLY A 122 -22.68 -22.23 -1.85
CA GLY A 122 -23.86 -21.36 -1.84
C GLY A 122 -24.13 -20.71 -0.48
N ASP A 123 -23.09 -20.53 0.34
CA ASP A 123 -23.16 -19.85 1.64
C ASP A 123 -22.60 -18.42 1.53
N PRO A 124 -23.41 -17.43 1.11
CA PRO A 124 -22.95 -16.08 0.88
C PRO A 124 -22.49 -15.39 2.18
N THR A 125 -23.04 -15.75 3.34
CA THR A 125 -22.63 -15.15 4.63
C THR A 125 -21.22 -15.58 5.01
N LYS A 126 -20.88 -16.87 4.88
CA LYS A 126 -19.50 -17.33 5.10
C LYS A 126 -18.53 -16.77 4.05
N ALA A 127 -18.94 -16.74 2.78
CA ALA A 127 -18.12 -16.13 1.72
C ALA A 127 -17.89 -14.63 1.97
N CYS A 128 -18.90 -13.90 2.44
CA CYS A 128 -18.80 -12.48 2.80
C CYS A 128 -17.81 -12.26 3.96
N ALA A 129 -17.85 -13.09 5.01
CA ALA A 129 -16.90 -13.00 6.11
C ALA A 129 -15.44 -13.21 5.65
N ALA A 130 -15.21 -14.22 4.80
CA ALA A 130 -13.90 -14.46 4.20
C ALA A 130 -13.44 -13.29 3.31
N ALA A 131 -14.33 -12.75 2.47
CA ALA A 131 -14.06 -11.58 1.63
C ALA A 131 -13.68 -10.34 2.46
N ASN A 132 -14.42 -10.05 3.54
CA ASN A 132 -14.12 -8.94 4.43
C ASN A 132 -12.76 -9.12 5.14
N SER A 133 -12.45 -10.33 5.57
CA SER A 133 -11.14 -10.66 6.16
C SER A 133 -10.01 -10.44 5.16
N MET A 134 -10.13 -10.98 3.94
CA MET A 134 -9.16 -10.82 2.86
C MET A 134 -8.93 -9.36 2.48
N TYR A 135 -10.01 -8.59 2.33
CA TYR A 135 -9.93 -7.17 2.01
C TYR A 135 -9.24 -6.39 3.14
N SER A 136 -9.60 -6.63 4.40
CA SER A 136 -8.97 -6.00 5.56
C SER A 136 -7.47 -6.28 5.62
N MET A 137 -7.04 -7.52 5.32
CA MET A 137 -5.62 -7.87 5.27
C MET A 137 -4.87 -7.11 4.17
N LEU A 138 -5.42 -6.98 2.96
CA LEU A 138 -4.79 -6.16 1.92
C LEU A 138 -4.76 -4.68 2.28
N GLU A 139 -5.80 -4.16 2.93
CA GLU A 139 -5.82 -2.76 3.37
C GLU A 139 -4.71 -2.52 4.42
N GLN A 140 -4.53 -3.45 5.36
CA GLN A 140 -3.44 -3.38 6.34
C GLN A 140 -2.06 -3.46 5.70
N ILE A 141 -1.86 -4.36 4.71
CA ILE A 141 -0.61 -4.39 3.91
C ILE A 141 -0.38 -3.03 3.23
N GLY A 142 -1.44 -2.41 2.68
CA GLY A 142 -1.35 -1.07 2.11
C GLY A 142 -0.90 -0.02 3.11
N LYS A 143 -1.44 -0.03 4.33
CA LYS A 143 -1.03 0.88 5.41
C LYS A 143 0.43 0.67 5.83
N ILE A 144 0.90 -0.58 5.84
CA ILE A 144 2.31 -0.87 6.09
C ILE A 144 3.20 -0.32 4.98
N ASN A 145 2.82 -0.54 3.71
CA ASN A 145 3.54 0.05 2.58
C ASN A 145 3.61 1.58 2.70
N ASP A 146 2.51 2.25 3.08
CA ASP A 146 2.49 3.70 3.25
C ASP A 146 3.46 4.17 4.37
N GLN A 147 3.57 3.41 5.47
CA GLN A 147 4.54 3.69 6.54
C GLN A 147 5.99 3.48 6.07
N GLU A 148 6.25 2.40 5.35
CA GLU A 148 7.55 2.09 4.77
C GLU A 148 7.99 3.17 3.78
N TYR A 149 7.12 3.55 2.85
CA TYR A 149 7.34 4.62 1.88
C TYR A 149 7.64 5.96 2.53
N ALA A 150 6.91 6.31 3.61
CA ALA A 150 7.17 7.54 4.35
C ALA A 150 8.58 7.56 4.96
N LEU A 151 9.02 6.44 5.56
CA LEU A 151 10.35 6.33 6.13
C LEU A 151 11.45 6.39 5.07
N MET A 152 11.27 5.72 3.93
CA MET A 152 12.24 5.78 2.84
C MET A 152 12.37 7.22 2.28
N LEU A 153 11.25 7.92 2.09
CA LEU A 153 11.24 9.30 1.64
C LEU A 153 11.88 10.24 2.68
N GLU A 154 11.62 10.04 3.96
CA GLU A 154 12.25 10.81 5.03
C GLU A 154 13.77 10.62 5.02
N SER A 155 14.27 9.39 4.89
CA SER A 155 15.70 9.09 4.79
C SER A 155 16.33 9.77 3.57
N MET A 156 15.67 9.73 2.42
CA MET A 156 16.11 10.45 1.20
C MET A 156 16.16 11.97 1.42
N GLN A 157 15.14 12.56 2.07
CA GLN A 157 15.07 13.99 2.36
C GLN A 157 16.11 14.43 3.40
N LYS A 158 16.41 13.61 4.41
CA LYS A 158 17.50 13.87 5.37
C LYS A 158 18.84 13.92 4.64
N ALA A 159 19.11 12.93 3.78
CA ALA A 159 20.30 12.92 2.95
C ALA A 159 20.38 14.15 2.03
N GLU A 160 19.26 14.58 1.43
CA GLU A 160 19.17 15.79 0.61
C GLU A 160 19.35 17.08 1.43
N SER A 161 18.89 17.15 2.68
CA SER A 161 19.08 18.35 3.50
C SER A 161 20.46 18.43 4.16
N GLY A 162 21.23 17.34 4.15
CA GLY A 162 22.51 17.26 4.85
C GLY A 162 22.36 17.26 6.38
N LYS A 163 21.14 17.09 6.88
CA LYS A 163 20.85 16.97 8.31
C LYS A 163 21.11 15.53 8.73
N LYS A 164 22.01 15.35 9.68
CA LYS A 164 22.23 14.08 10.39
C LYS A 164 21.18 13.91 11.48
#